data_AF-A0A820H7X1-F1
#
_entry.id   AF-A0A820H7X1-F1
#
_cell.length_a   1.000
_cell.length_b   1.000
_cell.length_c   1.000
_cell.angle_alpha   90.00
_cell.angle_beta   90.00
_cell.angle_gamma   90.00
#
_symmetry.space_group_name_H-M   'P 1'
#
loop_
_entity.id
_entity.type
_entity.pdbx_description
1 polymer ?
#
loop_
_entity_poly.entity_id
_entity_poly.type
_entity_poly.pdbx_seq_one_letter_code
_entity_poly.pdbx_strand_id
1 'polypeptide(L)'
;LTPYFGRGPIYPIEQGFESKGCRTRSWWTSIFYIGNIVRPDDMCLNIAWYLHNDMQFHWIAPLTLIPFALGRKILSFLIAMLFVFVGIGSTLAILLYYPNMSFNDPTALTNNGDPSFFKSVYIKPWCRISAYAVGLLTGYIVIITGRQYRINRY
;
A
#
# COMPACT_ATOMS: atom_id res chain seq x y z
N LEU A 1 1.73 -8.67 21.84
CA LEU A 1 1.28 -10.08 21.62
C LEU A 1 2.34 -10.89 20.89
N THR A 2 3.05 -10.28 19.94
CA THR A 2 4.19 -10.90 19.25
C THR A 2 5.16 -11.67 20.14
N PRO A 3 5.67 -11.17 21.29
CA PRO A 3 6.69 -11.89 22.07
C PRO A 3 6.31 -13.31 22.53
N TYR A 4 5.02 -13.66 22.49
CA TYR A 4 4.53 -14.99 22.85
C TYR A 4 4.31 -15.94 21.65
N PHE A 5 4.41 -15.45 20.40
CA PHE A 5 4.15 -16.25 19.19
C PHE A 5 5.33 -17.10 18.73
N GLY A 6 6.54 -16.90 19.25
CA GLY A 6 7.69 -17.71 18.87
C GLY A 6 8.97 -17.32 19.59
N ARG A 7 9.98 -18.18 19.46
CA ARG A 7 11.36 -17.93 19.87
C ARG A 7 12.28 -18.37 18.74
N GLY A 8 13.34 -17.60 18.47
CA GLY A 8 14.30 -17.90 17.42
C GLY A 8 15.48 -16.92 17.45
N PRO A 9 16.58 -17.23 16.75
CA PRO A 9 17.81 -16.43 16.78
C PRO A 9 17.63 -15.00 16.26
N ILE A 10 16.64 -14.78 15.38
CA ILE A 10 16.26 -13.45 14.87
C ILE A 10 15.04 -12.85 15.60
N TYR A 11 14.47 -13.58 16.57
CA TYR A 11 13.23 -13.18 17.24
C TYR A 11 13.56 -12.24 18.42
N PRO A 12 13.01 -11.02 18.46
CA PRO A 12 13.29 -10.10 19.57
C PRO A 12 12.62 -10.61 20.85
N ILE A 13 13.43 -11.06 21.81
CA ILE A 13 12.96 -11.80 23.00
C ILE A 13 12.14 -10.91 23.95
N GLU A 14 12.45 -9.62 24.02
CA GLU A 14 11.82 -8.66 24.95
C GLU A 14 10.52 -8.05 24.43
N GLN A 15 10.47 -7.67 23.15
CA GLN A 15 9.38 -6.85 22.58
C GLN A 15 8.67 -7.53 21.39
N GLY A 16 9.18 -8.67 20.91
CA GLY A 16 8.77 -9.24 19.63
C GLY A 16 8.97 -8.24 18.49
N PHE A 17 8.19 -8.38 17.42
CA PHE A 17 8.21 -7.46 16.28
C PHE A 17 7.30 -6.22 16.45
N GLU A 18 6.80 -5.97 17.67
CA GLU A 18 5.93 -4.83 17.96
C GLU A 18 6.72 -3.56 18.31
N SER A 19 6.19 -2.38 17.95
CA SER A 19 6.75 -1.10 18.46
C SER A 19 6.50 -0.95 19.97
N LYS A 20 7.45 -0.33 20.68
CA LYS A 20 7.33 0.02 22.12
C LYS A 20 6.04 0.81 22.43
N GLY A 21 5.62 1.67 21.51
CA GLY A 21 4.41 2.50 21.65
C GLY A 21 3.11 1.79 21.29
N CYS A 22 3.16 0.52 20.85
CA CYS A 22 2.01 -0.21 20.34
C CYS A 22 0.87 -0.27 21.37
N ARG A 23 1.13 -0.82 22.56
CA ARG A 23 0.12 -1.06 23.59
C ARG A 23 -0.50 0.22 24.16
N THR A 24 0.25 1.32 24.17
CA THR A 24 -0.16 2.56 24.85
C THR A 24 -0.70 3.61 23.89
N ARG A 25 -0.20 3.67 22.65
CA ARG A 25 -0.44 4.80 21.74
C ARG A 25 -0.96 4.42 20.36
N SER A 26 -0.57 3.26 19.82
CA SER A 26 -0.79 2.92 18.41
C SER A 26 -1.68 1.70 18.15
N TRP A 27 -2.15 0.99 19.18
CA TRP A 27 -2.99 -0.22 19.00
C TRP A 27 -4.27 0.04 18.20
N TRP A 28 -4.93 1.17 18.43
CA TRP A 28 -6.17 1.52 17.75
C TRP A 28 -5.95 1.84 16.27
N THR A 29 -4.79 2.37 15.88
CA THR A 29 -4.50 2.69 14.48
C THR A 29 -4.35 1.44 13.63
N SER A 30 -3.94 0.31 14.23
CA SER A 30 -3.93 -1.02 13.61
C SER A 30 -5.33 -1.59 13.39
N ILE A 31 -6.27 -1.37 14.32
CA ILE A 31 -7.67 -1.82 14.17
C ILE A 31 -8.38 -1.07 13.05
N PHE A 32 -8.19 0.26 13.01
CA PHE A 32 -8.78 1.09 11.95
C PHE A 32 -7.99 1.10 10.65
N TYR A 33 -6.92 0.31 10.55
CA TYR A 33 -6.08 0.27 9.35
C TYR A 33 -5.49 1.63 8.91
N ILE A 34 -5.26 2.58 9.83
CA ILE A 34 -4.70 3.92 9.53
C ILE A 34 -3.30 4.17 10.09
N GLY A 35 -2.63 3.14 10.62
CA GLY A 35 -1.30 3.24 11.21
C GLY A 35 -0.24 3.84 10.28
N ASN A 36 -0.26 3.48 9.00
CA ASN A 36 0.61 3.99 7.93
C ASN A 36 0.46 5.51 7.65
N ILE A 37 -0.69 6.11 7.97
CA ILE A 37 -0.96 7.54 7.74
C ILE A 37 -0.73 8.34 9.03
N VAL A 38 -1.30 7.89 10.14
CA VAL A 38 -1.33 8.66 11.39
C VAL A 38 -0.01 8.56 12.15
N ARG A 39 0.59 7.37 12.20
CA ARG A 39 1.84 7.11 12.95
C ARG A 39 2.74 6.14 12.19
N PRO A 40 3.25 6.51 11.01
CA PRO A 40 4.11 5.63 10.21
C PRO A 40 5.39 5.22 10.95
N ASP A 41 5.91 6.09 11.83
CA ASP A 41 7.11 5.82 12.64
C ASP A 41 6.87 4.91 13.84
N ASP A 42 5.62 4.78 14.25
CA ASP A 42 5.23 4.18 15.52
C ASP A 42 4.08 3.19 15.32
N MET A 43 4.09 2.51 14.17
CA MET A 43 3.10 1.49 13.85
C MET A 43 3.24 0.30 14.82
N CYS A 44 2.11 -0.22 15.28
CA CYS A 44 2.09 -1.35 16.21
C CYS A 44 2.86 -2.54 15.66
N LEU A 45 2.57 -2.90 14.42
CA LEU A 45 3.24 -3.95 13.67
C LEU A 45 3.68 -3.37 12.33
N ASN A 46 4.98 -3.09 12.18
CA ASN A 46 5.49 -2.47 10.96
C ASN A 46 5.13 -3.29 9.72
N ILE A 47 5.32 -4.61 9.76
CA ILE A 47 4.99 -5.51 8.63
C ILE A 47 3.52 -5.42 8.18
N ALA A 48 2.59 -4.97 9.04
CA ALA A 48 1.19 -4.82 8.65
C ALA A 48 0.94 -3.65 7.67
N TRP A 49 1.93 -2.82 7.36
CA TRP A 49 1.78 -1.63 6.50
C TRP A 49 1.06 -1.92 5.17
N TYR A 50 1.25 -3.10 4.56
CA TYR A 50 0.55 -3.46 3.32
C TYR A 50 -0.93 -3.74 3.57
N LEU A 51 -1.26 -4.39 4.68
CA LEU A 51 -2.63 -4.68 5.07
C LEU A 51 -3.41 -3.38 5.34
N HIS A 52 -2.74 -2.39 5.94
CA HIS A 52 -3.25 -1.03 6.08
C HIS A 52 -3.59 -0.40 4.73
N ASN A 53 -2.68 -0.49 3.75
CA ASN A 53 -2.91 0.03 2.40
C ASN A 53 -4.08 -0.68 1.69
N ASP A 54 -4.15 -2.01 1.77
CA ASP A 54 -5.19 -2.80 1.09
C ASP A 54 -6.60 -2.46 1.60
N MET A 55 -6.76 -2.28 2.92
CA MET A 55 -8.05 -1.89 3.50
C MET A 55 -8.45 -0.47 3.08
N GLN A 56 -7.50 0.46 2.98
CA GLN A 56 -7.75 1.81 2.48
C GLN A 56 -8.19 1.77 1.01
N PHE A 57 -7.55 0.94 0.19
CA PHE A 57 -7.96 0.72 -1.20
C PHE A 57 -9.34 0.11 -1.31
N HIS A 58 -9.68 -0.81 -0.40
CA HIS A 58 -11.02 -1.37 -0.32
C HIS A 58 -12.09 -0.31 -0.02
N TRP A 59 -11.80 0.68 0.85
CA TRP A 59 -12.73 1.77 1.16
C TRP A 59 -12.94 2.75 0.00
N ILE A 60 -11.93 2.99 -0.83
CA ILE A 60 -12.05 3.85 -2.02
C ILE A 60 -12.56 3.11 -3.26
N ALA A 61 -12.51 1.78 -3.28
CA ALA A 61 -13.00 0.96 -4.39
C ALA A 61 -14.42 1.32 -4.86
N PRO A 62 -15.41 1.55 -3.97
CA PRO A 62 -16.77 1.92 -4.36
C PRO A 62 -16.84 3.18 -5.24
N LEU A 63 -15.88 4.10 -5.13
CA LEU A 63 -15.83 5.30 -5.98
C LEU A 63 -15.70 4.96 -7.47
N THR A 64 -15.03 3.86 -7.80
CA THR A 64 -14.92 3.37 -9.19
C THR A 64 -16.03 2.38 -9.52
N LEU A 65 -16.43 1.53 -8.57
CA LEU A 65 -17.38 0.45 -8.79
C LEU A 65 -18.85 0.93 -8.85
N ILE A 66 -19.25 1.91 -8.04
CA ILE A 66 -20.63 2.42 -8.05
C ILE A 66 -20.98 3.08 -9.40
N PRO A 67 -20.18 4.01 -9.96
CA PRO A 67 -20.44 4.54 -11.29
C PRO A 67 -20.49 3.45 -12.37
N PHE A 68 -19.66 2.42 -12.24
CA PHE A 68 -19.68 1.29 -13.15
C PHE A 68 -21.00 0.51 -13.08
N ALA A 69 -21.46 0.19 -11.87
CA ALA A 69 -22.72 -0.52 -11.63
C ALA A 69 -23.95 0.28 -12.12
N LEU A 70 -23.90 1.62 -12.03
CA LEU A 70 -24.94 2.53 -12.53
C LEU A 70 -24.88 2.75 -14.05
N GLY A 71 -24.03 2.02 -14.78
CA GLY A 71 -23.88 2.15 -16.24
C GLY A 71 -23.05 3.35 -16.69
N ARG A 72 -22.52 4.17 -15.77
CA ARG A 72 -21.64 5.31 -16.05
C ARG A 72 -20.19 4.85 -16.26
N LYS A 73 -20.00 4.00 -17.27
CA LYS A 73 -18.74 3.34 -17.60
C LYS A 73 -17.57 4.32 -17.83
N ILE A 74 -17.82 5.41 -18.57
CA ILE A 74 -16.82 6.46 -18.83
C ILE A 74 -16.36 7.11 -17.53
N LEU A 75 -17.31 7.45 -16.63
CA LEU A 75 -16.98 8.07 -15.34
C LEU A 75 -16.13 7.13 -14.47
N SER A 76 -16.50 5.85 -14.40
CA SER A 76 -15.70 4.83 -13.69
C SER A 76 -14.27 4.75 -14.22
N PHE A 77 -14.11 4.72 -15.56
CA PHE A 77 -12.82 4.69 -16.22
C PHE A 77 -11.98 5.94 -15.91
N LEU A 78 -12.57 7.13 -15.95
CA LEU A 78 -11.88 8.39 -15.63
C LEU A 78 -11.39 8.42 -14.18
N ILE A 79 -12.20 7.94 -13.22
CA ILE A 79 -11.80 7.87 -11.81
C ILE A 79 -10.64 6.88 -11.63
N ALA A 80 -10.70 5.72 -12.28
CA ALA A 80 -9.61 4.74 -12.23
C ALA A 80 -8.31 5.29 -12.84
N MET A 81 -8.39 6.00 -13.98
CA MET A 81 -7.24 6.68 -14.57
C MET A 81 -6.67 7.77 -13.66
N LEU A 82 -7.53 8.54 -12.98
CA LEU A 82 -7.10 9.54 -12.01
C LEU A 82 -6.26 8.89 -10.90
N PHE A 83 -6.68 7.73 -10.37
CA PHE A 83 -5.90 6.99 -9.37
C PHE A 83 -4.53 6.55 -9.91
N VAL A 84 -4.45 6.09 -11.17
CA VAL A 84 -3.16 5.78 -11.81
C VAL A 84 -2.24 7.01 -11.83
N PHE A 85 -2.77 8.17 -12.26
CA PHE A 85 -1.99 9.41 -12.32
C PHE A 85 -1.55 9.91 -10.94
N VAL A 86 -2.41 9.80 -9.92
CA VAL A 86 -2.05 10.13 -8.53
C VAL A 86 -0.91 9.24 -8.04
N GLY A 87 -0.94 7.95 -8.36
CA GLY A 87 0.12 7.03 -7.95
C GLY A 87 1.46 7.28 -8.63
N ILE A 88 1.44 7.47 -9.94
CA ILE A 88 2.66 7.79 -10.71
C ILE A 88 3.19 9.16 -10.32
N GLY A 89 2.32 10.17 -10.27
CA GLY A 89 2.68 11.55 -9.94
C GLY A 89 3.25 11.69 -8.53
N SER A 90 2.66 11.03 -7.54
CA SER A 90 3.18 11.05 -6.18
C SER A 90 4.54 10.36 -6.05
N THR A 91 4.72 9.22 -6.73
CA THR A 91 6.02 8.53 -6.80
C THR A 91 7.06 9.46 -7.42
N LEU A 92 6.78 10.00 -8.61
CA LEU A 92 7.68 10.91 -9.32
C LEU A 92 8.04 12.15 -8.47
N ALA A 93 7.07 12.76 -7.81
CA ALA A 93 7.29 13.92 -6.95
C ALA A 93 8.27 13.60 -5.81
N ILE A 94 8.16 12.43 -5.19
CA ILE A 94 9.06 12.01 -4.12
C ILE A 94 10.47 11.77 -4.67
N LEU A 95 10.60 11.16 -5.86
CA LEU A 95 11.91 10.93 -6.48
C LEU A 95 12.62 12.22 -6.87
N LEU A 96 11.87 13.23 -7.34
CA LEU A 96 12.43 14.54 -7.66
C LEU A 96 12.83 15.32 -6.40
N TYR A 97 12.10 15.16 -5.30
CA TYR A 97 12.41 15.82 -4.04
C TYR A 97 13.61 15.17 -3.32
N TYR A 98 13.81 13.86 -3.46
CA TYR A 98 14.92 13.12 -2.87
C TYR A 98 15.77 12.41 -3.95
N PRO A 99 16.59 13.14 -4.72
CA PRO A 99 17.30 12.59 -5.87
C PRO A 99 18.39 11.55 -5.53
N ASN A 100 18.89 11.56 -4.29
CA ASN A 100 19.95 10.64 -3.82
C ASN A 100 19.39 9.43 -3.06
N MET A 101 18.07 9.19 -3.13
CA MET A 101 17.44 8.10 -2.42
C MET A 101 17.86 6.76 -3.05
N SER A 102 18.54 5.91 -2.27
CA SER A 102 19.06 4.64 -2.79
C SER A 102 17.95 3.62 -2.92
N PHE A 103 17.61 3.25 -4.17
CA PHE A 103 16.56 2.28 -4.48
C PHE A 103 16.98 0.82 -4.25
N ASN A 104 18.29 0.57 -4.28
CA ASN A 104 18.89 -0.76 -4.25
C ASN A 104 19.79 -0.96 -3.03
N ASP A 105 19.60 -0.17 -1.97
CA ASP A 105 20.35 -0.39 -0.74
C ASP A 105 19.71 -1.52 0.08
N PRO A 106 20.32 -2.73 0.13
CA PRO A 106 19.81 -3.81 0.97
C PRO A 106 19.82 -3.43 2.45
N THR A 107 20.57 -2.40 2.85
CA THR A 107 20.59 -1.91 4.23
C THR A 107 19.37 -1.06 4.58
N ALA A 108 18.55 -0.61 3.61
CA ALA A 108 17.31 0.14 3.89
C ALA A 108 16.27 -0.67 4.69
N LEU A 109 16.43 -2.01 4.73
CA LEU A 109 15.65 -2.93 5.56
C LEU A 109 16.27 -3.19 6.95
N THR A 110 17.47 -2.64 7.20
CA THR A 110 18.22 -2.78 8.45
C THR A 110 18.28 -1.44 9.17
N ASN A 111 18.57 -1.44 10.47
CA ASN A 111 18.66 -0.22 11.29
C ASN A 111 19.79 0.76 10.86
N ASN A 112 20.61 0.40 9.86
CA ASN A 112 21.80 1.15 9.43
C ASN A 112 21.69 1.76 8.02
N GLY A 113 20.65 1.44 7.24
CA GLY A 113 20.41 2.07 5.94
C GLY A 113 19.53 3.29 6.07
N ASP A 114 19.46 4.10 5.01
CA ASP A 114 18.57 5.26 4.95
C ASP A 114 17.09 4.79 4.91
N PRO A 115 16.32 4.90 6.01
CA PRO A 115 14.94 4.40 6.06
C PRO A 115 13.98 5.29 5.24
N SER A 116 14.49 6.39 4.68
CA SER A 116 13.71 7.41 3.99
C SER A 116 12.95 6.84 2.79
N PHE A 117 13.50 5.87 2.06
CA PHE A 117 12.79 5.23 0.94
C PHE A 117 11.58 4.42 1.41
N PHE A 118 11.79 3.55 2.40
CA PHE A 118 10.73 2.70 2.93
C PHE A 118 9.59 3.52 3.53
N LYS A 119 9.93 4.57 4.26
CA LYS A 119 8.96 5.46 4.90
C LYS A 119 8.25 6.40 3.91
N SER A 120 8.99 6.94 2.94
CA SER A 120 8.49 8.00 2.06
C SER A 120 7.88 7.52 0.75
N VAL A 121 8.27 6.34 0.27
CA VAL A 121 7.74 5.77 -0.97
C VAL A 121 6.97 4.48 -0.70
N TYR A 122 7.55 3.58 0.10
CA TYR A 122 7.07 2.20 0.14
C TYR A 122 5.82 2.00 1.00
N ILE A 123 5.78 2.60 2.19
CA ILE A 123 4.70 2.46 3.19
C ILE A 123 3.49 3.32 2.83
N LYS A 124 3.69 4.43 2.12
CA LYS A 124 2.63 5.41 1.85
C LYS A 124 1.64 4.91 0.79
N PRO A 125 0.32 5.05 1.03
CA PRO A 125 -0.70 4.47 0.17
C PRO A 125 -0.76 5.12 -1.22
N TRP A 126 -0.45 6.42 -1.32
CA TRP A 126 -0.54 7.15 -2.59
C TRP A 126 0.41 6.63 -3.66
N CYS A 127 1.64 6.19 -3.32
CA CYS A 127 2.55 5.62 -4.33
C CYS A 127 2.08 4.24 -4.84
N ARG A 128 1.17 3.58 -4.12
CA ARG A 128 0.71 2.21 -4.38
C ARG A 128 -0.65 2.11 -5.04
N ILE A 129 -1.44 3.19 -4.99
CA ILE A 129 -2.79 3.24 -5.55
C ILE A 129 -2.81 2.98 -7.08
N SER A 130 -1.70 3.24 -7.79
CA SER A 130 -1.59 2.97 -9.23
C SER A 130 -1.70 1.48 -9.55
N ALA A 131 -1.06 0.60 -8.76
CA ALA A 131 -1.14 -0.84 -8.96
C ALA A 131 -2.57 -1.36 -8.73
N TYR A 132 -3.26 -0.82 -7.72
CA TYR A 132 -4.66 -1.13 -7.45
C TYR A 132 -5.57 -0.68 -8.60
N ALA A 133 -5.36 0.55 -9.09
CA ALA A 133 -6.14 1.11 -10.19
C ALA A 133 -5.93 0.37 -11.51
N VAL A 134 -4.71 -0.11 -11.80
CA VAL A 134 -4.45 -0.99 -12.96
C VAL A 134 -5.28 -2.26 -12.86
N GLY A 135 -5.36 -2.88 -11.68
CA GLY A 135 -6.23 -4.04 -11.45
C GLY A 135 -7.71 -3.76 -11.74
N LEU A 136 -8.22 -2.61 -11.28
CA LEU A 136 -9.59 -2.16 -11.58
C LEU A 136 -9.83 -1.97 -13.09
N LEU A 137 -8.87 -1.34 -13.78
CA LEU A 137 -8.93 -1.14 -15.23
C LEU A 137 -8.91 -2.48 -15.99
N THR A 138 -8.05 -3.42 -15.58
CA THR A 138 -8.03 -4.77 -16.15
C THR A 138 -9.39 -5.46 -15.97
N GLY A 139 -9.98 -5.38 -14.77
CA GLY A 139 -11.32 -5.91 -14.51
C GLY A 139 -12.39 -5.27 -15.40
N TYR A 140 -12.34 -3.94 -15.57
CA TYR A 140 -13.23 -3.18 -16.44
C TYR A 140 -13.13 -3.65 -17.91
N ILE A 141 -11.91 -3.82 -18.43
CA ILE A 141 -11.67 -4.30 -19.80
C ILE A 141 -12.23 -5.73 -19.98
N VAL A 142 -12.00 -6.62 -19.02
CA VAL A 142 -12.48 -8.02 -19.07
C VAL A 142 -14.01 -8.06 -19.15
N ILE A 143 -14.70 -7.19 -18.40
CA ILE A 143 -16.17 -7.14 -18.42
C ILE A 143 -16.70 -6.61 -19.76
N ILE A 144 -16.08 -5.57 -20.32
CA ILE A 144 -16.51 -4.98 -21.60
C ILE A 144 -16.23 -5.90 -22.78
N THR A 145 -15.10 -6.60 -22.76
CA THR A 145 -14.74 -7.58 -23.80
C THR A 145 -15.52 -8.89 -23.69
N GLY A 146 -16.48 -8.99 -22.76
CA GLY A 146 -17.36 -10.16 -22.63
C GLY A 146 -16.62 -11.45 -22.31
N ARG A 147 -15.47 -11.36 -21.62
CA ARG A 147 -14.55 -12.48 -21.35
C ARG A 147 -14.01 -13.18 -22.63
N GLN A 148 -14.11 -12.56 -23.80
CA GLN A 148 -13.67 -13.16 -25.07
C GLN A 148 -12.16 -13.00 -25.33
N TYR A 149 -11.35 -12.73 -24.30
CA TYR A 149 -9.90 -12.62 -24.44
C TYR A 149 -9.30 -14.01 -24.69
N ARG A 150 -9.25 -14.41 -25.97
CA ARG A 150 -8.49 -15.57 -26.43
C ARG A 150 -7.01 -15.18 -26.41
N ILE A 151 -6.28 -15.63 -25.39
CA ILE A 151 -4.82 -15.60 -25.40
C ILE A 151 -4.41 -16.48 -26.58
N ASN A 152 -3.86 -15.86 -27.62
CA ASN A 152 -3.35 -16.60 -28.76
C ASN A 152 -2.15 -17.41 -28.25
N ARG A 153 -2.37 -18.71 -28.00
CA ARG A 153 -1.31 -19.66 -27.70
C ARG A 153 -0.61 -19.92 -29.03
N TYR A 154 0.52 -19.27 -29.21
CA TYR A 154 1.56 -19.79 -30.11
C TYR A 154 2.13 -21.07 -29.51
#